data_AF-A0A3L7Y9E7-F1
#
_entry.id   AF-A0A3L7Y9E7-F1
#
_cell.length_a   1.000
_cell.length_b   1.000
_cell.length_c   1.000
_cell.angle_alpha   90.00
_cell.angle_beta   90.00
_cell.angle_gamma   90.00
#
_symmetry.space_group_name_H-M   'P 1'
#
loop_
_entity.id
_entity.type
_entity.pdbx_description
1 polymer ?
#
loop_
_entity_poly.entity_id
_entity_poly.type
_entity_poly.pdbx_seq_one_letter_code
_entity_poly.pdbx_strand_id
1 'polypeptide(L)'
;MRALEAASGRAGVPPGQLLEHAGLSIARSAEHLTGGARGRTVLALIGKGNNGADALVACGHLARSCGWGVRLCLTQTRGGDPHLAWINDPDLTGLVEVALADDPEIIPNRLADWLGASDMVLDGLLGIGASGPARGAVRAILEVCDRFRAQPGQFRIAIDVPSGVDAD
;
A
#
# COMPACT_ATOMS: atom_id res chain seq x y z
N MET A 1 -4.49 -17.37 9.30
CA MET A 1 -4.75 -16.68 8.00
C MET A 1 -4.78 -17.64 6.82
N ARG A 2 -3.66 -18.23 6.39
CA ARG A 2 -3.62 -19.16 5.22
C ARG A 2 -4.61 -20.33 5.28
N ALA A 3 -4.85 -20.90 6.47
CA ALA A 3 -5.84 -21.96 6.65
C ALA A 3 -7.29 -21.48 6.47
N LEU A 4 -7.59 -20.22 6.81
CA LEU A 4 -8.90 -19.57 6.63
C LEU A 4 -9.10 -19.16 5.17
N GLU A 5 -8.07 -18.61 4.51
CA GLU A 5 -8.09 -18.33 3.07
C GLU A 5 -8.31 -19.60 2.25
N ALA A 6 -7.61 -20.68 2.62
CA ALA A 6 -7.82 -22.00 2.00
C ALA A 6 -9.22 -22.57 2.33
N ALA A 7 -9.79 -22.27 3.50
CA ALA A 7 -11.15 -22.68 3.86
C ALA A 7 -12.21 -21.90 3.08
N SER A 8 -12.03 -20.59 2.88
CA SER A 8 -12.90 -19.75 2.05
C SER A 8 -12.84 -20.16 0.57
N GLY A 9 -11.66 -20.51 0.06
CA GLY A 9 -11.51 -21.10 -1.28
C GLY A 9 -12.25 -22.44 -1.40
N ARG A 10 -12.18 -23.30 -0.38
CA ARG A 10 -12.97 -24.55 -0.30
C ARG A 10 -14.48 -24.30 -0.19
N ALA A 11 -14.89 -23.16 0.36
CA ALA A 11 -16.28 -22.72 0.43
C ALA A 11 -16.78 -22.03 -0.86
N GLY A 12 -15.96 -21.97 -1.91
CA GLY A 12 -16.34 -21.44 -3.22
C GLY A 12 -16.22 -19.92 -3.35
N VAL A 13 -15.62 -19.22 -2.39
CA VAL A 13 -15.32 -17.79 -2.52
C VAL A 13 -14.10 -17.62 -3.43
N PRO A 14 -14.22 -16.94 -4.59
CA PRO A 14 -13.09 -16.70 -5.46
C PRO A 14 -12.01 -15.90 -4.72
N PRO A 15 -10.72 -16.25 -4.84
CA PRO A 15 -9.63 -15.52 -4.19
C PRO A 15 -9.64 -14.01 -4.47
N GLY A 16 -10.02 -13.60 -5.69
CA GLY A 16 -10.16 -12.20 -6.06
C GLY A 16 -11.24 -11.44 -5.27
N GLN A 17 -12.30 -12.11 -4.83
CA GLN A 17 -13.38 -11.49 -4.06
C GLN A 17 -12.96 -11.18 -2.62
N LEU A 18 -12.11 -12.02 -2.01
CA LEU A 18 -11.57 -11.77 -0.67
C LEU A 18 -10.65 -10.55 -0.68
N LEU A 19 -9.78 -10.46 -1.69
CA LEU A 19 -8.88 -9.34 -1.87
C LEU A 19 -9.64 -8.03 -2.10
N GLU A 20 -10.67 -8.05 -2.96
CA GLU A 20 -11.52 -6.89 -3.21
C GLU A 20 -12.20 -6.39 -1.92
N HIS A 21 -12.73 -7.31 -1.11
CA HIS A 21 -13.34 -6.95 0.17
C HIS A 21 -12.32 -6.37 1.16
N ALA A 22 -11.12 -6.95 1.23
CA ALA A 22 -10.05 -6.47 2.10
C ALA A 22 -9.60 -5.05 1.70
N GLY A 23 -9.31 -4.84 0.41
CA GLY A 23 -8.93 -3.54 -0.12
C GLY A 23 -10.01 -2.48 0.08
N LEU A 24 -11.28 -2.81 -0.18
CA LEU A 24 -12.40 -1.90 0.08
C LEU A 24 -12.51 -1.53 1.57
N SER A 25 -12.31 -2.50 2.48
CA SER A 25 -12.35 -2.24 3.92
C SER A 25 -11.22 -1.30 4.37
N ILE A 26 -10.02 -1.47 3.81
CA ILE A 26 -8.87 -0.59 4.07
C ILE A 26 -9.18 0.82 3.55
N ALA A 27 -9.70 0.95 2.32
CA ALA A 27 -10.06 2.24 1.75
C ALA A 27 -11.12 2.98 2.59
N ARG A 28 -12.15 2.28 3.06
CA ARG A 28 -13.17 2.87 3.96
C ARG A 28 -12.58 3.30 5.30
N SER A 29 -11.65 2.52 5.85
CA SER A 29 -10.97 2.86 7.10
C SER A 29 -10.11 4.11 6.92
N ALA A 30 -9.41 4.20 5.78
CA ALA A 30 -8.62 5.36 5.40
C ALA A 30 -9.48 6.63 5.27
N GLU A 31 -10.61 6.53 4.57
CA GLU A 31 -11.58 7.62 4.44
C GLU A 31 -12.14 8.06 5.80
N HIS A 32 -12.52 7.11 6.65
CA HIS A 32 -13.04 7.40 7.98
C HIS A 32 -12.01 8.12 8.87
N LEU A 33 -10.77 7.63 8.93
CA LEU A 33 -9.70 8.24 9.74
C LEU A 33 -9.37 9.67 9.31
N THR A 34 -9.47 9.95 8.02
CA THR A 34 -9.20 11.28 7.45
C THR A 34 -10.42 12.20 7.43
N GLY A 35 -11.55 11.77 7.99
CA GLY A 35 -12.77 12.55 8.11
C GLY A 35 -13.57 12.70 6.81
N GLY A 36 -13.45 11.76 5.87
CA GLY A 36 -14.20 11.77 4.61
C GLY A 36 -13.76 12.86 3.61
N ALA A 37 -12.57 13.42 3.81
CA ALA A 37 -12.09 14.52 3.00
C ALA A 37 -11.77 14.07 1.56
N ARG A 38 -12.28 14.83 0.58
CA ARG A 38 -11.90 14.71 -0.83
C ARG A 38 -10.53 15.33 -1.09
N GLY A 39 -9.84 14.85 -2.12
CA GLY A 39 -8.58 15.44 -2.59
C GLY A 39 -7.37 15.23 -1.68
N ARG A 40 -7.39 14.18 -0.85
CA ARG A 40 -6.23 13.75 -0.04
C ARG A 40 -5.24 12.96 -0.89
N THR A 41 -4.04 12.79 -0.37
CA THR A 41 -3.00 11.95 -1.00
C THR A 41 -2.62 10.78 -0.11
N VAL A 42 -2.63 9.58 -0.68
CA VAL A 42 -2.12 8.35 -0.05
C VAL A 42 -0.79 7.95 -0.69
N LEU A 43 0.21 7.69 0.15
CA LEU A 43 1.42 6.96 -0.21
C LEU A 43 1.25 5.50 0.20
N ALA A 44 1.33 4.57 -0.75
CA ALA A 44 1.35 3.15 -0.46
C ALA A 44 2.73 2.55 -0.73
N LEU A 45 3.24 1.83 0.27
CA LEU A 45 4.49 1.09 0.22
C LEU A 45 4.17 -0.36 -0.16
N ILE A 46 4.50 -0.73 -1.39
CA ILE A 46 3.99 -1.95 -2.02
C ILE A 46 5.08 -3.03 -2.00
N GLY A 47 4.91 -4.01 -1.13
CA GLY A 47 5.71 -5.23 -1.12
C GLY A 47 5.33 -6.19 -2.24
N LYS A 48 6.03 -7.32 -2.32
CA LYS A 48 5.77 -8.37 -3.32
C LYS A 48 4.60 -9.31 -3.03
N GLY A 49 4.14 -9.34 -1.77
CA GLY A 49 3.15 -10.30 -1.28
C GLY A 49 1.71 -9.83 -1.42
N ASN A 50 0.82 -10.50 -0.68
CA ASN A 50 -0.60 -10.22 -0.61
C ASN A 50 -0.89 -8.84 -0.01
N ASN A 51 -0.17 -8.43 1.04
CA ASN A 51 -0.34 -7.09 1.62
C ASN A 51 -0.09 -5.97 0.61
N GLY A 52 0.86 -6.18 -0.31
CA GLY A 52 1.07 -5.28 -1.43
C GLY A 52 -0.13 -5.25 -2.39
N ALA A 53 -0.75 -6.40 -2.66
CA ALA A 53 -1.96 -6.47 -3.47
C ALA A 53 -3.17 -5.82 -2.76
N ASP A 54 -3.33 -6.03 -1.45
CA ASP A 54 -4.36 -5.37 -0.63
C ASP A 54 -4.22 -3.85 -0.67
N ALA A 55 -2.99 -3.34 -0.54
CA ALA A 55 -2.68 -1.91 -0.67
C ALA A 55 -3.04 -1.39 -2.06
N LEU A 56 -2.70 -2.13 -3.13
CA LEU A 56 -3.02 -1.73 -4.50
C LEU A 56 -4.53 -1.64 -4.74
N VAL A 57 -5.30 -2.61 -4.25
CA VAL A 57 -6.77 -2.60 -4.35
C VAL A 57 -7.35 -1.44 -3.55
N ALA A 58 -6.88 -1.22 -2.32
CA ALA A 58 -7.31 -0.10 -1.48
C ALA A 58 -7.04 1.26 -2.16
N CYS A 59 -5.85 1.44 -2.74
CA CYS A 59 -5.51 2.64 -3.50
C CYS A 59 -6.41 2.84 -4.72
N GLY A 60 -6.74 1.77 -5.45
CA GLY A 60 -7.68 1.84 -6.56
C GLY A 60 -9.07 2.34 -6.13
N HIS A 61 -9.57 1.89 -4.98
CA HIS A 61 -10.83 2.39 -4.43
C HIS A 61 -10.73 3.86 -4.01
N LEU A 62 -9.65 4.27 -3.35
CA LEU A 62 -9.44 5.65 -2.92
C LEU A 62 -9.36 6.61 -4.11
N ALA A 63 -8.64 6.21 -5.16
CA ALA A 63 -8.55 6.99 -6.40
C ALA A 63 -9.94 7.16 -7.05
N ARG A 64 -10.65 6.06 -7.28
CA ARG A 64 -11.94 6.08 -8.00
C ARG A 64 -13.09 6.67 -7.22
N SER A 65 -13.21 6.32 -5.95
CA SER A 65 -14.40 6.65 -5.14
C SER A 65 -14.25 8.02 -4.47
N CYS A 66 -13.03 8.35 -4.06
CA CYS A 66 -12.76 9.54 -3.26
C CYS A 66 -11.98 10.63 -4.04
N GLY A 67 -11.46 10.31 -5.22
CA GLY A 67 -10.65 11.23 -6.03
C GLY A 67 -9.31 11.55 -5.37
N TRP A 68 -8.73 10.59 -4.62
CA TRP A 68 -7.47 10.81 -3.93
C TRP A 68 -6.28 10.72 -4.89
N GLY A 69 -5.26 11.55 -4.62
CA GLY A 69 -3.94 11.34 -5.19
C GLY A 69 -3.33 10.06 -4.63
N VAL A 70 -2.70 9.25 -5.48
CA VAL A 70 -2.07 7.99 -5.10
C VAL A 70 -0.61 8.01 -5.52
N ARG A 71 0.27 7.75 -4.57
CA ARG A 71 1.70 7.49 -4.80
C ARG A 71 2.00 6.06 -4.45
N LEU A 72 2.52 5.30 -5.39
CA LEU A 72 2.88 3.90 -5.20
C LEU A 72 4.41 3.76 -5.22
N CYS A 73 4.99 3.34 -4.10
CA CYS A 73 6.41 2.98 -4.03
C CYS A 73 6.53 1.46 -3.99
N LEU A 74 6.93 0.85 -5.12
CA LEU A 74 7.00 -0.59 -5.30
C LEU A 74 8.42 -1.09 -4.97
N THR A 75 8.51 -2.17 -4.21
CA THR A 75 9.80 -2.82 -3.93
C THR A 75 10.41 -3.52 -5.15
N GLN A 76 9.58 -3.81 -6.16
CA GLN A 76 9.94 -4.46 -7.42
C GLN A 76 8.82 -4.27 -8.44
N THR A 77 9.12 -4.44 -9.73
CA THR A 77 8.10 -4.43 -10.78
C THR A 77 7.08 -5.55 -10.57
N ARG A 78 5.80 -5.21 -10.72
CA ARG A 78 4.66 -6.15 -10.66
C ARG A 78 4.02 -6.29 -12.04
N GLY A 79 4.83 -6.65 -13.03
CA GLY A 79 4.40 -6.76 -14.43
C GLY A 79 3.28 -7.78 -14.60
N GLY A 80 2.18 -7.38 -15.25
CA GLY A 80 1.01 -8.24 -15.45
C GLY A 80 0.17 -8.48 -14.19
N ASP A 81 0.44 -7.79 -13.08
CA ASP A 81 -0.40 -7.87 -11.88
C ASP A 81 -1.77 -7.21 -12.16
N PRO A 82 -2.88 -7.97 -12.13
CA PRO A 82 -4.21 -7.41 -12.39
C PRO A 82 -4.61 -6.36 -11.36
N HIS A 83 -4.05 -6.39 -10.15
CA HIS A 83 -4.33 -5.42 -9.08
C HIS A 83 -3.63 -4.08 -9.29
N LEU A 84 -2.68 -4.01 -10.23
CA LEU A 84 -2.04 -2.75 -10.65
C LEU A 84 -2.68 -2.19 -11.93
N ALA A 85 -3.45 -2.98 -12.68
CA ALA A 85 -3.95 -2.59 -14.00
C ALA A 85 -4.76 -1.29 -13.99
N TRP A 86 -5.41 -0.97 -12.87
CA TRP A 86 -6.21 0.23 -12.70
C TRP A 86 -5.44 1.55 -12.84
N ILE A 87 -4.11 1.56 -12.69
CA ILE A 87 -3.33 2.80 -12.86
C ILE A 87 -3.37 3.34 -14.30
N ASN A 88 -3.77 2.51 -15.27
CA ASN A 88 -3.90 2.88 -16.68
C ASN A 88 -5.31 3.38 -17.03
N ASP A 89 -6.19 3.51 -16.04
CA ASP A 89 -7.54 4.03 -16.21
C ASP A 89 -7.46 5.53 -16.61
N PRO A 90 -7.97 5.92 -17.80
CA PRO A 90 -7.87 7.30 -18.27
C PRO A 90 -8.47 8.33 -17.32
N ASP A 91 -9.51 7.94 -16.56
CA ASP A 91 -10.19 8.81 -15.60
C ASP A 91 -9.32 9.11 -14.36
N LEU A 92 -8.24 8.35 -14.16
CA LEU A 92 -7.28 8.52 -13.06
C LEU A 92 -5.99 9.21 -13.50
N THR A 93 -5.92 9.67 -14.74
CA THR A 93 -4.74 10.37 -15.27
C THR A 93 -4.40 11.58 -14.40
N GLY A 94 -3.14 11.65 -13.96
CA GLY A 94 -2.63 12.73 -13.10
C GLY A 94 -2.93 12.57 -11.61
N LEU A 95 -3.71 11.56 -11.21
CA LEU A 95 -3.91 11.21 -9.80
C LEU A 95 -2.89 10.19 -9.30
N VAL A 96 -2.27 9.43 -10.20
CA VAL A 96 -1.40 8.29 -9.82
C VAL A 96 0.04 8.55 -10.21
N GLU A 97 0.94 8.47 -9.23
CA GLU A 97 2.39 8.40 -9.42
C GLU A 97 2.91 7.03 -8.99
N VAL A 98 3.81 6.44 -9.77
CA VAL A 98 4.42 5.13 -9.48
C VAL A 98 5.93 5.24 -9.52
N ALA A 99 6.60 4.68 -8.51
CA ALA A 99 8.05 4.63 -8.41
C ALA A 99 8.52 3.23 -7.98
N LEU A 100 9.71 2.85 -8.43
CA LEU A 100 10.40 1.64 -8.00
C LEU A 100 11.50 2.00 -7.01
N ALA A 101 11.59 1.23 -5.92
CA ALA A 101 12.50 1.52 -4.82
C ALA A 101 13.98 1.18 -5.10
N ASP A 102 14.28 0.48 -6.20
CA ASP A 102 15.64 0.21 -6.66
C ASP A 102 16.24 1.36 -7.48
N ASP A 103 15.45 2.36 -7.83
CA ASP A 103 15.90 3.59 -8.48
C ASP A 103 16.52 4.55 -7.43
N PRO A 104 17.81 4.93 -7.58
CA PRO A 104 18.50 5.82 -6.64
C PRO A 104 17.95 7.26 -6.63
N GLU A 105 17.15 7.67 -7.61
CA GLU A 105 16.44 8.96 -7.55
C GLU A 105 15.23 8.90 -6.61
N ILE A 106 14.71 7.70 -6.34
CA ILE A 106 13.54 7.48 -5.50
C ILE A 106 13.91 7.42 -4.03
N ILE A 107 14.95 6.63 -3.69
CA ILE A 107 15.41 6.45 -2.31
C ILE A 107 16.77 7.15 -2.11
N PRO A 108 16.93 8.02 -1.09
CA PRO A 108 15.96 8.32 -0.03
C PRO A 108 15.04 9.52 -0.34
N ASN A 109 15.42 10.38 -1.29
CA ASN A 109 14.92 11.75 -1.34
C ASN A 109 13.44 11.84 -1.76
N ARG A 110 13.07 11.27 -2.92
CA ARG A 110 11.68 11.37 -3.40
C ARG A 110 10.70 10.64 -2.47
N LEU A 111 11.11 9.52 -1.88
CA LEU A 111 10.31 8.84 -0.88
C LEU A 111 10.10 9.71 0.38
N ALA A 112 11.13 10.42 0.84
CA ALA A 112 11.00 11.35 1.96
C ALA A 112 10.06 12.53 1.61
N ASP A 113 10.14 13.05 0.39
CA ASP A 113 9.23 14.09 -0.09
C ASP A 113 7.78 13.58 -0.16
N TRP A 114 7.57 12.38 -0.69
CA TRP A 114 6.27 11.72 -0.72
C TRP A 114 5.72 11.43 0.68
N LEU A 115 6.58 11.07 1.64
CA LEU A 115 6.19 10.93 3.04
C LEU A 115 5.77 12.29 3.62
N GLY A 116 6.47 13.38 3.29
CA GLY A 116 6.14 14.74 3.73
C GLY A 116 4.84 15.29 3.14
N ALA A 117 4.52 14.90 1.90
CA ALA A 117 3.43 15.47 1.12
C ALA A 117 2.20 14.56 1.02
N SER A 118 2.10 13.51 1.84
CA SER A 118 0.94 12.60 1.86
C SER A 118 0.17 12.72 3.18
N ASP A 119 -1.15 12.64 3.10
CA ASP A 119 -2.02 12.62 4.29
C ASP A 119 -2.07 11.25 4.95
N MET A 120 -1.80 10.20 4.17
CA MET A 120 -1.82 8.83 4.63
C MET A 120 -0.67 8.01 4.06
N VAL A 121 -0.14 7.10 4.88
CA VAL A 121 0.79 6.06 4.47
C VAL A 121 0.15 4.69 4.70
N LEU A 122 0.04 3.88 3.63
CA LEU A 122 -0.31 2.46 3.72
C LEU A 122 0.97 1.63 3.67
N ASP A 123 1.22 0.87 4.72
CA ASP A 123 2.31 -0.10 4.77
C ASP A 123 1.80 -1.48 4.35
N GLY A 124 2.12 -1.85 3.10
CA GLY A 124 1.89 -3.18 2.53
C GLY A 124 3.19 -3.90 2.18
N LEU A 125 4.30 -3.59 2.86
CA LEU A 125 5.62 -4.16 2.53
C LEU A 125 5.73 -5.63 2.95
N LEU A 126 5.41 -5.92 4.21
CA LEU A 126 5.50 -7.25 4.83
C LEU A 126 4.21 -7.55 5.59
N GLY A 127 3.97 -8.84 5.80
CA GLY A 127 2.88 -9.36 6.63
C GLY A 127 3.38 -10.51 7.50
N ILE A 128 2.49 -11.20 8.20
CA ILE A 128 2.81 -12.31 9.12
C ILE A 128 3.58 -13.48 8.47
N GLY A 129 3.57 -13.56 7.14
CA GLY A 129 4.31 -14.58 6.40
C GLY A 129 5.78 -14.22 6.14
N ALA A 130 6.23 -13.02 6.53
CA ALA A 130 7.62 -12.60 6.43
C ALA A 130 8.44 -13.21 7.58
N SER A 131 9.67 -13.63 7.28
CA SER A 131 10.57 -14.25 8.26
C SER A 131 11.96 -13.65 8.16
N GLY A 132 12.55 -13.33 9.31
CA GLY A 132 13.88 -12.75 9.41
C GLY A 132 13.92 -11.27 9.00
N PRO A 133 15.12 -10.64 9.06
CA PRO A 133 15.25 -9.20 8.89
C PRO A 133 14.88 -8.74 7.47
N ALA A 134 14.33 -7.53 7.40
CA ALA A 134 14.08 -6.83 6.14
C ALA A 134 15.38 -6.68 5.33
N ARG A 135 15.29 -6.86 4.01
CA ARG A 135 16.43 -6.85 3.08
C ARG A 135 16.09 -6.10 1.79
N GLY A 136 17.13 -5.65 1.08
CA GLY A 136 17.00 -4.98 -0.22
C GLY A 136 16.09 -3.74 -0.15
N ALA A 137 15.25 -3.58 -1.18
CA ALA A 137 14.32 -2.46 -1.29
C ALA A 137 13.41 -2.28 -0.07
N VAL A 138 12.92 -3.37 0.54
CA VAL A 138 12.07 -3.28 1.75
C VAL A 138 12.83 -2.60 2.88
N ARG A 139 14.08 -3.02 3.13
CA ARG A 139 14.92 -2.40 4.16
C ARG A 139 15.19 -0.93 3.85
N ALA A 140 15.52 -0.62 2.60
CA ALA A 140 15.82 0.75 2.19
C ALA A 140 14.62 1.70 2.41
N ILE A 141 13.40 1.23 2.11
CA ILE A 141 12.15 1.97 2.39
C ILE A 141 11.98 2.17 3.90
N LEU A 142 12.10 1.11 4.70
CA LEU A 142 11.95 1.19 6.17
C LEU A 142 12.94 2.17 6.79
N GLU A 143 14.21 2.16 6.35
CA GLU A 143 15.23 3.11 6.83
C GLU A 143 14.87 4.58 6.52
N VAL A 144 14.15 4.86 5.44
CA VAL A 144 13.61 6.21 5.17
C VAL A 144 12.42 6.50 6.08
N CYS A 145 11.49 5.55 6.22
CA CYS A 145 10.32 5.70 7.07
C CYS A 145 10.67 5.91 8.56
N ASP A 146 11.72 5.28 9.07
CA ASP A 146 12.18 5.38 10.46
C ASP A 146 12.80 6.75 10.75
N ARG A 147 13.44 7.36 9.75
CA ARG A 147 14.00 8.72 9.85
C ARG A 147 12.94 9.80 9.70
N PHE A 148 11.78 9.46 9.14
CA PHE A 148 10.70 10.40 8.89
C PHE A 148 9.80 10.54 10.12
N ARG A 149 9.57 11.78 10.55
CA ARG A 149 8.61 12.09 11.62
C ARG A 149 7.26 12.42 10.99
N ALA A 150 6.23 11.67 11.40
CA ALA A 150 4.86 11.90 10.96
C ALA A 150 4.43 13.35 11.27
N GLN A 151 3.78 13.98 10.30
CA GLN A 151 3.22 15.32 10.45
C GLN A 151 1.91 15.27 11.23
N PRO A 152 1.51 16.34 11.94
CA PRO A 152 0.20 16.42 12.58
C PRO A 152 -0.92 16.16 11.56
N GLY A 153 -1.81 15.21 11.87
CA GLY A 153 -2.92 14.84 10.99
C GLY A 153 -2.55 13.85 9.87
N GLN A 154 -1.29 13.41 9.78
CA GLN A 154 -0.92 12.30 8.92
C GLN A 154 -1.21 10.95 9.60
N PHE A 155 -1.83 10.04 8.87
CA PHE A 155 -2.11 8.69 9.36
C PHE A 155 -1.18 7.65 8.74
N ARG A 156 -0.84 6.61 9.49
CA ARG A 156 -0.14 5.42 8.97
C ARG A 156 -0.94 4.18 9.32
N ILE A 157 -1.25 3.37 8.33
CA ILE A 157 -1.99 2.12 8.48
C ILE A 157 -1.09 0.98 7.99
N ALA A 158 -0.83 0.02 8.85
CA ALA A 158 -0.20 -1.24 8.45
C ALA A 158 -1.27 -2.25 8.02
N ILE A 159 -1.03 -2.91 6.89
CA ILE A 159 -1.84 -4.04 6.45
C ILE A 159 -1.28 -5.29 7.11
N ASP A 160 -2.11 -6.00 7.88
CA ASP A 160 -1.75 -7.17 8.69
C ASP A 160 -0.88 -6.82 9.91
N VAL A 161 0.41 -6.53 9.72
CA VAL A 161 1.35 -6.15 10.79
C VAL A 161 2.28 -5.04 10.31
N PRO A 162 2.72 -4.11 11.20
CA PRO A 162 3.71 -3.11 10.83
C PRO A 162 5.00 -3.76 10.34
N SER A 163 5.42 -3.41 9.13
CA SER A 163 6.65 -3.94 8.55
C SER A 163 7.87 -3.50 9.35
N GLY A 164 8.76 -4.44 9.64
CA GLY A 164 9.97 -4.18 10.44
C GLY A 164 9.79 -4.40 11.95
N VAL A 165 8.58 -4.75 12.40
CA VAL A 165 8.35 -5.33 13.73
C VAL A 165 8.46 -6.85 13.62
N ASP A 166 9.20 -7.51 14.52
CA ASP A 166 9.19 -8.97 14.61
C ASP A 166 7.76 -9.45 14.88
N ALA A 167 7.23 -10.29 14.01
CA ALA A 167 5.85 -10.79 14.08
C ALA A 167 5.69 -11.99 15.03
N ASP A 168 6.71 -12.29 15.84
CA ASP A 168 6.80 -13.42 16.78
C ASP A 168 6.58 -12.99 18.24
#